data_AF-A0A3S4GNR1-F1
#
_entry.id   AF-A0A3S4GNR1-F1
#
_cell.length_a   1.000
_cell.length_b   1.000
_cell.length_c   1.000
_cell.angle_alpha   90.00
_cell.angle_beta   90.00
_cell.angle_gamma   90.00
#
_symmetry.space_group_name_H-M   'P 1'
#
loop_
_entity.id
_entity.type
_entity.pdbx_description
1 polymer ?
#
loop_
_entity_poly.entity_id
_entity_poly.type
_entity_poly.pdbx_seq_one_letter_code
_entity_poly.pdbx_strand_id
1 'polypeptide(L)'
;MNANAAELASVALRQRVLCGAGEPTLATTILDAPWAMPVALGPVGATGMYARRGEVQAARAASRAGIPYTLSTVSVCSIEEVASHASGALWSQLYVLKDRGYMRNALERAWAAGMKTLVFTVDMPIPARGIAITAQGCPGRTPPCDNISRLAPIRAGR
;
A
#
# COMPACT_ATOMS: atom_id res chain seq x y z
N MET A 1 9.13 -7.82 14.98
CA MET A 1 9.29 -6.83 13.89
C MET A 1 10.48 -5.86 14.12
N ASN A 2 11.39 -6.12 15.07
CA ASN A 2 12.45 -5.15 15.43
C ASN A 2 13.75 -5.30 14.61
N ALA A 3 13.88 -6.37 13.81
CA ALA A 3 15.11 -6.70 13.08
C ALA A 3 15.55 -5.57 12.13
N ASN A 4 14.63 -5.05 11.30
CA ASN A 4 14.94 -3.96 10.36
C ASN A 4 15.49 -2.70 11.06
N ALA A 5 14.90 -2.34 12.20
CA ALA A 5 15.34 -1.18 12.97
C ALA A 5 16.70 -1.42 13.63
N ALA A 6 16.92 -2.61 14.17
CA ALA A 6 18.18 -2.99 14.79
C ALA A 6 19.33 -3.04 13.77
N GLU A 7 19.09 -3.60 12.59
CA GLU A 7 20.08 -3.64 11.50
C GLU A 7 20.43 -2.24 11.01
N LEU A 8 19.43 -1.39 10.77
CA LEU A 8 19.69 -0.01 10.34
C LEU A 8 20.49 0.78 11.39
N ALA A 9 20.18 0.58 12.68
CA ALA A 9 20.90 1.22 13.79
C ALA A 9 22.35 0.72 13.92
N SER A 10 22.69 -0.46 13.38
CA SER A 10 24.05 -1.00 13.41
C SER A 10 25.00 -0.35 12.39
N VAL A 11 24.47 0.40 11.42
CA VAL A 11 25.27 1.06 10.38
C VAL A 11 25.95 2.32 10.94
N ALA A 12 27.27 2.29 11.09
CA ALA A 12 28.06 3.43 11.53
C ALA A 12 28.33 4.42 10.36
N LEU A 13 28.14 5.72 10.61
CA LEU A 13 28.47 6.77 9.66
C LEU A 13 29.93 7.22 9.84
N ARG A 14 30.70 7.28 8.74
CA ARG A 14 32.04 7.89 8.73
C ARG A 14 31.93 9.38 8.41
N GLN A 15 31.93 10.22 9.43
CA GLN A 15 31.93 11.66 9.26
C GLN A 15 33.19 12.12 8.49
N ARG A 16 32.99 12.98 7.48
CA ARG A 16 34.07 13.64 6.77
C ARG A 16 34.10 15.11 7.19
N VAL A 17 35.27 15.59 7.62
CA VAL A 17 35.47 16.98 8.07
C VAL A 17 36.21 17.80 7.01
N LEU A 18 36.07 19.13 7.05
CA LEU A 18 36.75 20.07 6.14
C LEU A 18 36.50 19.81 4.63
N CYS A 19 35.31 19.36 4.26
CA CYS A 19 34.96 19.00 2.86
C CYS A 19 34.29 20.12 2.05
N GLY A 20 34.27 21.37 2.56
CA GLY A 20 33.49 22.46 1.98
C GLY A 20 32.01 22.35 2.39
N ALA A 21 31.53 23.30 3.17
CA ALA A 21 30.13 23.37 3.58
C ALA A 21 29.35 24.23 2.59
N GLY A 22 28.97 23.66 1.45
CA GLY A 22 27.86 24.22 0.66
C GLY A 22 26.53 24.01 1.39
N GLU A 23 25.43 24.54 0.84
CA GLU A 23 24.09 24.20 1.32
C GLU A 23 23.72 22.77 0.88
N PRO A 24 23.50 21.82 1.81
CA PRO A 24 23.14 20.46 1.45
C PRO A 24 21.73 20.44 0.84
N THR A 25 21.61 19.87 -0.35
CA THR A 25 20.32 19.63 -1.00
C THR A 25 19.91 18.17 -0.87
N LEU A 26 18.64 17.92 -0.57
CA LEU A 26 18.04 16.59 -0.63
C LEU A 26 17.41 16.30 -1.99
N ALA A 27 17.32 17.31 -2.88
CA ALA A 27 16.66 17.16 -4.16
C ALA A 27 17.33 16.05 -4.99
N THR A 28 16.49 15.23 -5.63
CA THR A 28 16.95 14.08 -6.40
C THR A 28 16.00 13.80 -7.57
N THR A 29 16.39 12.88 -8.44
CA THR A 29 15.55 12.41 -9.55
C THR A 29 15.32 10.91 -9.38
N ILE A 30 14.05 10.48 -9.34
CA ILE A 30 13.66 9.07 -9.25
C ILE A 30 12.58 8.83 -10.30
N LEU A 31 12.75 7.78 -11.13
CA LEU A 31 11.85 7.46 -12.26
C LEU A 31 11.65 8.65 -13.22
N ASP A 32 12.77 9.28 -13.61
CA ASP A 32 12.81 10.44 -14.53
C ASP A 32 12.00 11.67 -14.08
N ALA A 33 11.67 11.75 -12.79
CA ALA A 33 10.95 12.87 -12.19
C ALA A 33 11.74 13.48 -11.02
N PRO A 34 11.76 14.82 -10.88
CA PRO A 34 12.43 15.51 -9.78
C PRO A 34 11.61 15.45 -8.49
N TRP A 35 12.29 15.28 -7.36
CA TRP A 35 11.72 15.20 -6.01
C TRP A 35 12.49 16.11 -5.05
N ALA A 36 11.80 16.62 -4.03
CA ALA A 36 12.41 17.47 -3.02
C ALA A 36 13.37 16.70 -2.09
N MET A 37 13.17 15.38 -1.93
CA MET A 37 14.00 14.49 -1.11
C MET A 37 13.90 13.04 -1.59
N PRO A 38 14.88 12.15 -1.29
CA PRO A 38 14.88 10.75 -1.73
C PRO A 38 13.97 9.86 -0.84
N VAL A 39 12.73 10.29 -0.64
CA VAL A 39 11.75 9.60 0.21
C VAL A 39 10.42 9.54 -0.53
N ALA A 40 9.68 8.45 -0.35
CA ALA A 40 8.30 8.32 -0.81
C ALA A 40 7.44 7.76 0.32
N LEU A 41 6.16 8.14 0.35
CA LEU A 41 5.20 7.50 1.23
C LEU A 41 4.80 6.15 0.62
N GLY A 42 5.16 5.08 1.35
CA GLY A 42 4.84 3.71 0.95
C GLY A 42 3.34 3.40 1.04
N PRO A 43 2.91 2.33 0.37
CA PRO A 43 1.50 1.94 0.34
C PRO A 43 1.07 1.37 1.70
N VAL A 44 0.15 2.07 2.37
CA VAL A 44 -0.51 1.60 3.58
C VAL A 44 -1.99 1.43 3.29
N GLY A 45 -2.50 0.22 3.53
CA GLY A 45 -3.91 -0.10 3.38
C GLY A 45 -4.77 0.48 4.48
N ALA A 46 -6.03 0.77 4.15
CA ALA A 46 -7.08 1.16 5.09
C ALA A 46 -6.68 2.28 6.08
N THR A 47 -5.94 3.28 5.61
CA THR A 47 -5.55 4.42 6.48
C THR A 47 -6.76 5.23 6.94
N GLY A 48 -7.87 5.17 6.19
CA GLY A 48 -9.18 5.66 6.61
C GLY A 48 -9.69 5.09 7.95
N MET A 49 -9.18 3.94 8.41
CA MET A 49 -9.50 3.37 9.72
C MET A 49 -8.74 4.03 10.87
N TYR A 50 -7.59 4.67 10.60
CA TYR A 50 -6.79 5.36 11.61
C TYR A 50 -7.17 6.82 11.74
N ALA A 51 -7.55 7.45 10.64
CA ALA A 51 -8.02 8.82 10.60
C ALA A 51 -9.04 9.01 9.48
N ARG A 52 -10.02 9.88 9.68
CA ARG A 52 -11.04 10.19 8.67
C ARG A 52 -10.38 10.64 7.36
N ARG A 53 -10.59 9.90 6.27
CA ARG A 53 -9.94 10.12 4.96
C ARG A 53 -8.40 10.11 5.04
N GLY A 54 -7.83 9.15 5.76
CA GLY A 54 -6.39 9.03 5.98
C GLY A 54 -5.56 9.05 4.69
N GLU A 55 -6.04 8.42 3.62
CA GLU A 55 -5.33 8.35 2.34
C GLU A 55 -5.22 9.73 1.69
N VAL A 56 -6.32 10.50 1.71
CA VAL A 56 -6.35 11.88 1.21
C VAL A 56 -5.40 12.77 2.03
N GLN A 57 -5.38 12.60 3.36
CA GLN A 57 -4.49 13.36 4.22
C GLN A 57 -3.01 13.06 3.92
N ALA A 58 -2.66 11.79 3.75
CA ALA A 58 -1.31 11.34 3.41
C ALA A 58 -0.88 11.84 2.02
N ALA A 59 -1.75 11.72 1.01
CA ALA A 59 -1.48 12.22 -0.33
C ALA A 59 -1.24 13.73 -0.33
N ARG A 60 -2.07 14.51 0.37
CA ARG A 60 -1.87 15.96 0.55
C ARG A 60 -0.56 16.28 1.25
N ALA A 61 -0.16 15.49 2.24
CA ALA A 61 1.10 15.69 2.95
C ALA A 61 2.30 15.47 2.02
N ALA A 62 2.27 14.40 1.23
CA ALA A 62 3.28 14.12 0.21
C ALA A 62 3.37 15.23 -0.85
N SER A 63 2.22 15.71 -1.37
CA SER A 63 2.17 16.84 -2.30
C SER A 63 2.86 18.08 -1.75
N ARG A 64 2.57 18.44 -0.48
CA ARG A 64 3.21 19.60 0.17
C ARG A 64 4.70 19.42 0.40
N ALA A 65 5.13 18.19 0.66
CA ALA A 65 6.53 17.84 0.87
C ALA A 65 7.31 17.65 -0.45
N GLY A 66 6.65 17.69 -1.62
CA GLY A 66 7.29 17.50 -2.91
C GLY A 66 7.84 16.07 -3.10
N ILE A 67 7.16 15.07 -2.54
CA ILE A 67 7.54 13.66 -2.62
C ILE A 67 6.41 12.79 -3.17
N PRO A 68 6.71 11.59 -3.69
CA PRO A 68 5.69 10.66 -4.17
C PRO A 68 4.84 10.07 -3.04
N TYR A 69 3.56 9.83 -3.35
CA TYR A 69 2.67 9.02 -2.51
C TYR A 69 2.20 7.78 -3.26
N THR A 70 2.29 6.62 -2.61
CA THR A 70 1.82 5.35 -3.17
C THR A 70 0.47 4.96 -2.57
N LEU A 71 -0.58 4.95 -3.39
CA LEU A 71 -1.92 4.52 -3.00
C LEU A 71 -2.02 2.99 -3.00
N SER A 72 -2.47 2.39 -1.91
CA SER A 72 -2.66 0.93 -1.80
C SER A 72 -3.90 0.44 -2.54
N THR A 73 -3.85 -0.80 -3.06
CA THR A 73 -5.04 -1.51 -3.60
C THR A 73 -6.16 -1.66 -2.56
N VAL A 74 -5.81 -1.72 -1.27
CA VAL A 74 -6.74 -1.89 -0.14
C VAL A 74 -7.01 -0.55 0.56
N SER A 75 -7.13 0.53 -0.22
CA SER A 75 -7.51 1.87 0.26
C SER A 75 -8.99 1.96 0.64
N VAL A 76 -9.32 2.79 1.64
CA VAL A 76 -10.72 3.13 1.98
C VAL A 76 -11.27 4.25 1.09
N CYS A 77 -10.45 5.27 0.80
CA CYS A 77 -10.81 6.31 -0.17
C CYS A 77 -10.69 5.79 -1.61
N SER A 78 -11.53 6.29 -2.51
CA SER A 78 -11.42 5.95 -3.93
C SER A 78 -10.19 6.60 -4.58
N ILE A 79 -9.73 6.03 -5.69
CA ILE A 79 -8.64 6.59 -6.51
C ILE A 79 -8.95 8.05 -6.89
N GLU A 80 -10.19 8.32 -7.30
CA GLU A 80 -10.64 9.63 -7.74
C GLU A 80 -10.72 10.63 -6.59
N GLU A 81 -11.14 10.18 -5.40
CA GLU A 81 -11.15 11.03 -4.21
C GLU A 81 -9.74 11.45 -3.82
N VAL A 82 -8.78 10.53 -3.84
CA VAL A 82 -7.38 10.85 -3.55
C VAL A 82 -6.79 11.77 -4.61
N ALA A 83 -6.99 11.46 -5.89
CA ALA A 83 -6.47 12.24 -7.00
C ALA A 83 -7.05 13.66 -7.08
N SER A 84 -8.31 13.86 -6.70
CA SER A 84 -8.93 15.20 -6.69
C SER A 84 -8.44 16.10 -5.55
N HIS A 85 -7.82 15.55 -4.52
CA HIS A 85 -7.40 16.31 -3.33
C HIS A 85 -5.89 16.46 -3.18
N ALA A 86 -5.09 15.84 -4.07
CA ALA A 86 -3.64 15.89 -4.03
C ALA A 86 -3.07 16.30 -5.39
N SER A 87 -1.91 16.96 -5.37
CA SER A 87 -1.15 17.35 -6.56
C SER A 87 0.23 16.68 -6.58
N GLY A 88 0.91 16.68 -7.72
CA GLY A 88 2.17 15.95 -7.88
C GLY A 88 1.94 14.47 -8.20
N ALA A 89 3.00 13.66 -8.15
CA ALA A 89 2.89 12.26 -8.58
C ALA A 89 2.27 11.38 -7.50
N LEU A 90 1.11 10.84 -7.85
CA LEU A 90 0.48 9.74 -7.17
C LEU A 90 0.88 8.45 -7.88
N TRP A 91 1.44 7.52 -7.12
CA TRP A 91 1.73 6.17 -7.57
C TRP A 91 0.59 5.25 -7.14
N SER A 92 0.33 4.21 -7.93
CA SER A 92 -0.65 3.19 -7.59
C SER A 92 0.08 1.91 -7.20
N GLN A 93 -0.39 1.21 -6.17
CA GLN A 93 0.10 -0.10 -5.78
C GLN A 93 -0.92 -1.17 -6.16
N LEU A 94 -0.42 -2.30 -6.68
CA LEU A 94 -1.23 -3.44 -7.08
C LEU A 94 -0.71 -4.73 -6.44
N TYR A 95 -1.62 -5.43 -5.73
CA TYR A 95 -1.47 -6.85 -5.40
C TYR A 95 -2.00 -7.72 -6.55
N VAL A 96 -1.38 -8.87 -6.79
CA VAL A 96 -1.91 -9.86 -7.73
C VAL A 96 -3.19 -10.47 -7.17
N LEU A 97 -4.32 -9.97 -7.64
CA LEU A 97 -5.63 -10.52 -7.33
C LEU A 97 -5.99 -11.61 -8.35
N LYS A 98 -6.77 -12.60 -7.90
CA LYS A 98 -7.23 -13.68 -8.80
C LYS A 98 -8.13 -13.14 -9.92
N ASP A 99 -8.87 -12.08 -9.63
CA ASP A 99 -9.75 -11.42 -10.59
C ASP A 99 -9.00 -10.41 -11.45
N ARG A 100 -8.74 -10.79 -12.71
CA ARG A 100 -8.07 -9.92 -13.70
C ARG A 100 -8.96 -8.78 -14.20
N GLY A 101 -10.28 -8.93 -14.16
CA GLY A 101 -11.22 -7.88 -14.52
C GLY A 101 -11.15 -6.72 -13.53
N TYR A 102 -11.15 -7.05 -12.23
CA TYR A 102 -10.96 -6.05 -11.18
C TYR A 102 -9.61 -5.34 -11.29
N MET A 103 -8.51 -6.07 -11.49
CA MET A 103 -7.18 -5.45 -11.63
C MET A 103 -7.12 -4.50 -12.83
N ARG A 104 -7.68 -4.92 -13.98
CA ARG A 104 -7.75 -4.07 -15.17
C ARG A 104 -8.51 -2.79 -14.89
N ASN A 105 -9.70 -2.90 -14.29
CA ASN A 105 -10.51 -1.72 -13.95
C ASN A 105 -9.79 -0.78 -12.98
N ALA A 106 -9.12 -1.32 -11.96
CA ALA A 106 -8.35 -0.51 -11.01
C ALA A 106 -7.19 0.23 -11.69
N LEU A 107 -6.46 -0.44 -12.59
CA LEU A 107 -5.38 0.16 -13.35
C LEU A 107 -5.88 1.23 -14.35
N GLU A 108 -6.99 0.97 -15.04
CA GLU A 108 -7.61 1.94 -15.95
C GLU A 108 -8.04 3.21 -15.20
N ARG A 109 -8.65 3.06 -14.02
CA ARG A 109 -9.03 4.18 -13.15
C ARG A 109 -7.82 4.94 -12.62
N ALA A 110 -6.79 4.23 -12.14
CA ALA A 110 -5.53 4.85 -11.71
C ALA A 110 -4.89 5.65 -12.86
N TRP A 111 -4.85 5.07 -14.05
CA TRP A 111 -4.30 5.71 -15.24
C TRP A 111 -5.09 6.96 -15.64
N ALA A 112 -6.42 6.89 -15.61
CA ALA A 112 -7.31 8.01 -15.89
C ALA A 112 -7.19 9.13 -14.85
N ALA A 113 -6.94 8.77 -13.59
CA ALA A 113 -6.67 9.70 -12.49
C ALA A 113 -5.25 10.30 -12.51
N GLY A 114 -4.43 9.98 -13.52
CA GLY A 114 -3.08 10.54 -13.68
C GLY A 114 -1.97 9.78 -12.95
N MET A 115 -2.27 8.64 -12.34
CA MET A 115 -1.26 7.78 -11.70
C MET A 115 -0.51 6.98 -12.77
N LYS A 116 0.67 7.46 -13.17
CA LYS A 116 1.48 6.85 -14.25
C LYS A 116 2.54 5.87 -13.76
N THR A 117 2.74 5.77 -12.45
CA THR A 117 3.69 4.85 -11.84
C THR A 117 2.95 3.74 -11.10
N LEU A 118 3.37 2.50 -11.34
CA LEU A 118 2.83 1.30 -10.71
C LEU A 118 3.88 0.65 -9.80
N VAL A 119 3.52 0.44 -8.54
CA VAL A 119 4.26 -0.34 -7.56
C VAL A 119 3.62 -1.73 -7.49
N PHE A 120 4.28 -2.72 -8.08
CA PHE A 120 3.76 -4.08 -8.13
C PHE A 120 4.27 -4.92 -6.97
N THR A 121 3.36 -5.38 -6.11
CA THR A 121 3.69 -6.09 -4.88
C THR A 121 3.63 -7.61 -5.10
N VAL A 122 4.79 -8.27 -4.99
CA VAL A 122 4.98 -9.70 -5.35
C VAL A 122 5.32 -10.61 -4.17
N ASP A 123 5.53 -10.04 -2.99
CA ASP A 123 5.95 -10.75 -1.77
C ASP A 123 4.80 -11.52 -1.09
N MET A 124 3.55 -11.16 -1.38
CA MET A 124 2.36 -11.73 -0.76
C MET A 124 1.47 -12.46 -1.79
N PRO A 125 1.79 -13.71 -2.18
CA PRO A 125 0.94 -14.50 -3.06
C PRO A 125 -0.36 -14.97 -2.37
N ILE A 126 -0.36 -15.00 -1.03
CA ILE A 126 -1.49 -15.39 -0.18
C ILE A 126 -1.58 -14.36 0.95
N PRO A 127 -2.77 -13.82 1.27
CA PRO A 127 -2.92 -12.90 2.40
C PRO A 127 -2.29 -13.46 3.67
N ALA A 128 -1.44 -12.66 4.31
CA ALA A 128 -0.69 -13.09 5.49
C ALA A 128 -1.63 -13.51 6.63
N ARG A 129 -1.39 -14.68 7.24
CA ARG A 129 -2.02 -15.09 8.50
C ARG A 129 -1.27 -14.47 9.67
N GLY A 130 -1.49 -13.18 9.90
CA GLY A 130 -1.05 -12.55 11.15
C GLY A 130 -1.98 -12.97 12.29
N ILE A 131 -1.44 -13.31 13.47
CA ILE A 131 -2.23 -13.51 14.70
C ILE A 131 -3.12 -12.30 14.97
N ALA A 132 -2.62 -11.09 14.72
CA ALA A 132 -3.39 -9.85 14.83
C ALA A 132 -4.58 -9.76 13.84
N ILE A 133 -4.38 -10.13 12.56
CA ILE A 133 -5.45 -10.13 11.54
C ILE A 133 -6.53 -11.17 11.90
N THR A 134 -6.12 -12.31 12.45
CA THR A 134 -7.04 -13.36 12.92
C THR A 134 -7.82 -12.91 14.15
N ALA A 135 -7.17 -12.20 15.08
CA ALA A 135 -7.80 -11.64 16.28
C ALA A 135 -8.77 -10.47 15.95
N GLN A 136 -8.56 -9.76 14.85
CA GLN A 136 -9.42 -8.67 14.36
C GLN A 136 -10.67 -9.17 13.60
N GLY A 137 -10.94 -10.48 13.59
CA GLY A 137 -12.17 -11.03 13.02
C GLY A 137 -12.27 -10.95 11.50
N CYS A 138 -11.19 -10.62 10.79
CA CYS A 138 -11.13 -10.68 9.34
C CYS A 138 -11.14 -12.15 8.89
N PRO A 139 -12.18 -12.63 8.19
CA PRO A 139 -12.35 -14.07 7.94
C PRO A 139 -11.30 -14.56 6.93
N GLY A 140 -10.21 -15.10 7.46
CA GLY A 140 -9.23 -15.88 6.71
C GLY A 140 -9.82 -17.24 6.31
N ARG A 141 -10.65 -17.25 5.28
CA ARG A 141 -10.94 -18.40 4.38
C ARG A 141 -10.82 -19.79 5.05
N THR A 142 -11.80 -20.16 5.88
CA THR A 142 -12.12 -21.58 6.10
C THR A 142 -12.72 -22.12 4.79
N PRO A 143 -12.15 -23.18 4.18
CA PRO A 143 -12.79 -23.82 3.02
C PRO A 143 -14.12 -24.43 3.46
N PRO A 144 -15.21 -24.31 2.67
CA PRO A 144 -16.47 -24.97 2.97
C PRO A 144 -16.38 -26.43 2.52
N CYS A 145 -15.68 -27.28 3.30
CA CYS A 145 -15.63 -28.72 3.02
C CYS A 145 -16.06 -29.60 4.20
N ASP A 146 -16.32 -29.06 5.39
CA ASP A 146 -16.55 -29.89 6.59
C ASP A 146 -18.02 -30.09 6.98
N ASN A 147 -18.99 -29.87 6.08
CA ASN A 147 -20.42 -30.07 6.40
C ASN A 147 -21.21 -30.91 5.38
N ILE A 148 -20.56 -31.84 4.68
CA ILE A 148 -21.27 -32.84 3.86
C ILE A 148 -21.74 -34.06 4.70
N SER A 149 -21.37 -34.16 5.99
CA SER A 149 -21.73 -35.31 6.84
C SER A 149 -22.83 -35.06 7.88
N ARG A 150 -23.51 -33.90 7.87
CA ARG A 150 -24.58 -33.57 8.84
C ARG A 150 -26.01 -33.47 8.28
N LEU A 151 -26.23 -33.80 7.02
CA LEU A 151 -27.59 -34.01 6.51
C LEU A 151 -27.97 -35.49 6.67
N ALA A 152 -28.62 -35.80 7.79
CA ALA A 152 -29.33 -37.06 8.00
C ALA A 152 -30.38 -37.29 6.88
N PRO A 153 -30.67 -38.55 6.51
CA PRO A 153 -31.54 -38.84 5.36
C PRO A 153 -32.98 -38.45 5.67
N ILE A 154 -33.55 -37.59 4.83
CA ILE A 154 -35.00 -37.36 4.80
C ILE A 154 -35.65 -38.69 4.40
N ARG A 155 -36.42 -39.26 5.34
CA ARG A 155 -37.26 -40.44 5.13
C ARG A 155 -38.17 -40.22 3.91
N ALA A 156 -38.02 -41.06 2.89
CA ALA A 156 -39.07 -41.31 1.92
C ALA A 156 -40.18 -42.11 2.62
N GLY A 157 -41.42 -41.63 2.55
CA GLY A 157 -42.55 -42.27 3.21
C GLY A 157 -43.90 -41.79 2.69
N ARG A 158 -44.50 -42.65 1.86
CA ARG A 158 -45.88 -42.75 1.35
C ARG A 158 -46.30 -41.83 0.21
#